data_AF-A0A942LHI2-F1
#
_entry.id   AF-A0A942LHI2-F1
#
_cell.length_a   1.000
_cell.length_b   1.000
_cell.length_c   1.000
_cell.angle_alpha   90.00
_cell.angle_beta   90.00
_cell.angle_gamma   90.00
#
_symmetry.space_group_name_H-M   'P 1'
#
loop_
_entity.id
_entity.type
_entity.pdbx_description
1 polymer ?
#
loop_
_entity_poly.entity_id
_entity_poly.type
_entity_poly.pdbx_seq_one_letter_code
_entity_poly.pdbx_strand_id
1 'polypeptide(L)'
;RLYEMFIGDFEKSVPWSQNGIKGCRRFLDRIWKLKDAVQAGDEFSKDLEIAIHKTIKKVSEDMEALKFNTAIAALMSLLNEYQSKGSITSGEFKIFLMILNPIAPHITEELWSDMNYGEMITEQTWPQWDEEKTKDEEIEIVIQINGKIKDKIIIPTGSSQEFVREKFLKDQKITELLSGKQIVKEIYVPERIYNIVVR
;
A
#
# COMPACT_ATOMS: atom_id res chain seq x y z
N ARG A 1 -7.21 20.86 -4.35
CA ARG A 1 -7.27 19.54 -5.02
C ARG A 1 -6.65 18.43 -4.19
N LEU A 2 -5.34 18.14 -4.29
CA LEU A 2 -4.73 16.99 -3.58
C LEU A 2 -5.07 16.95 -2.09
N TYR A 3 -4.93 18.09 -1.39
CA TYR A 3 -5.22 18.17 0.03
C TYR A 3 -6.70 17.86 0.37
N GLU A 4 -7.65 18.44 -0.37
CA GLU A 4 -9.08 18.21 -0.15
C GLU A 4 -9.46 16.75 -0.38
N MET A 5 -8.86 16.11 -1.39
CA MET A 5 -9.03 14.68 -1.66
C MET A 5 -8.34 13.79 -0.62
N PHE A 6 -7.35 14.29 0.12
CA PHE A 6 -6.58 13.51 1.08
C PHE A 6 -6.99 13.69 2.54
N ILE A 7 -7.61 14.82 2.88
CA ILE A 7 -7.84 15.25 4.27
C ILE A 7 -8.65 14.23 5.09
N GLY A 8 -9.51 13.45 4.44
CA GLY A 8 -10.20 12.33 5.03
C GLY A 8 -11.17 11.68 4.05
N ASP A 9 -12.09 10.90 4.61
CA ASP A 9 -13.18 10.25 3.88
C ASP A 9 -14.05 11.31 3.19
N PHE A 10 -14.30 11.12 1.89
CA PHE A 10 -15.00 12.10 1.06
C PHE A 10 -16.42 12.41 1.55
N GLU A 11 -17.11 11.42 2.15
CA GLU A 11 -18.48 11.59 2.63
C GLU A 11 -18.55 12.28 4.00
N LYS A 12 -17.41 12.42 4.69
CA LYS A 12 -17.37 12.92 6.07
C LYS A 12 -16.86 14.35 6.13
N SER A 13 -17.40 15.11 7.08
CA SER A 13 -16.86 16.42 7.41
C SER A 13 -15.54 16.28 8.16
N VAL A 14 -14.52 17.01 7.72
CA VAL A 14 -13.19 17.02 8.33
C VAL A 14 -12.74 18.47 8.56
N PRO A 15 -12.20 18.82 9.74
CA PRO A 15 -11.73 20.17 10.00
C PRO A 15 -10.51 20.51 9.13
N TRP A 16 -10.52 21.71 8.55
CA TRP A 16 -9.41 22.21 7.76
C TRP A 16 -8.10 22.31 8.57
N SER A 17 -6.99 21.90 7.96
CA SER A 17 -5.66 21.81 8.56
C SER A 17 -4.59 22.37 7.61
N GLN A 18 -4.07 23.55 7.97
CA GLN A 18 -2.96 24.21 7.26
C GLN A 18 -1.68 23.34 7.23
N ASN A 19 -1.47 22.51 8.27
CA ASN A 19 -0.33 21.60 8.32
C ASN A 19 -0.48 20.44 7.31
N GLY A 20 -1.70 19.96 7.08
CA GLY A 20 -1.97 18.94 6.08
C GLY A 20 -1.65 19.39 4.65
N ILE A 21 -1.92 20.68 4.34
CA ILE A 21 -1.57 21.30 3.06
C ILE A 21 -0.06 21.24 2.83
N LYS A 22 0.74 21.60 3.84
CA LYS A 22 2.21 21.53 3.75
C LYS A 22 2.70 20.10 3.50
N GLY A 23 2.03 19.09 4.06
CA GLY A 23 2.30 17.68 3.79
C GLY A 23 2.07 17.33 2.31
N CYS A 24 0.92 17.75 1.77
CA CYS A 24 0.59 17.53 0.35
C CYS A 24 1.58 18.24 -0.58
N ARG A 25 2.01 19.46 -0.25
CA ARG A 25 3.03 20.17 -1.02
C ARG A 25 4.36 19.41 -1.03
N ARG A 26 4.84 18.96 0.12
CA ARG A 26 6.08 18.16 0.22
C ARG A 26 5.99 16.87 -0.59
N PHE A 27 4.83 16.22 -0.62
CA PHE A 27 4.61 15.04 -1.46
C PHE A 27 4.81 15.36 -2.95
N LEU A 28 4.20 16.44 -3.45
CA LEU A 28 4.39 16.87 -4.84
C LEU A 28 5.84 17.28 -5.14
N ASP A 29 6.52 17.96 -4.21
CA ASP A 29 7.94 18.31 -4.38
C ASP A 29 8.84 17.06 -4.45
N ARG A 30 8.48 15.98 -3.73
CA ARG A 30 9.19 14.69 -3.80
C ARG A 30 8.98 13.98 -5.14
N ILE A 31 7.78 14.05 -5.70
CA ILE A 31 7.47 13.52 -7.04
C ILE A 31 8.24 14.30 -8.10
N TRP A 32 8.28 15.62 -7.99
CA TRP A 32 9.02 16.46 -8.93
C TRP A 32 10.51 16.09 -8.99
N LYS A 33 11.13 15.85 -7.82
CA LYS A 33 12.53 15.42 -7.72
C LYS A 33 12.78 14.00 -8.22
N LEU A 34 11.74 13.18 -8.33
CA LEU A 34 11.88 11.79 -8.74
C LEU A 34 12.36 11.66 -10.18
N LYS A 35 12.09 12.66 -11.04
CA LYS A 35 12.55 12.70 -12.43
C LYS A 35 14.07 12.55 -12.57
N ASP A 36 14.82 13.08 -11.59
CA ASP A 36 16.28 13.02 -11.56
C ASP A 36 16.82 11.60 -11.30
N ALA A 37 15.97 10.69 -10.81
CA ALA A 37 16.29 9.29 -10.52
C ALA A 37 15.77 8.33 -11.61
N VAL A 38 15.16 8.85 -12.68
CA VAL A 38 14.62 8.04 -13.77
C VAL A 38 15.74 7.59 -14.71
N GLN A 39 15.75 6.30 -15.02
CA GLN A 39 16.67 5.66 -15.94
C GLN A 39 15.94 5.14 -17.18
N ALA A 40 16.67 4.96 -18.27
CA ALA A 40 16.12 4.38 -19.48
C ALA A 40 15.63 2.94 -19.23
N GLY A 41 14.46 2.62 -19.77
CA GLY A 41 13.81 1.32 -19.61
C GLY A 41 12.31 1.48 -19.48
N ASP A 42 11.54 0.63 -20.17
CA ASP A 42 10.07 0.66 -20.14
C ASP A 42 9.47 -0.45 -19.26
N GLU A 43 10.28 -1.42 -18.84
CA GLU A 43 9.83 -2.54 -18.01
C GLU A 43 9.83 -2.19 -16.52
N PHE A 44 8.98 -2.89 -15.76
CA PHE A 44 9.01 -2.84 -14.30
C PHE A 44 10.19 -3.64 -13.78
N SER A 45 10.88 -3.06 -12.82
CA SER A 45 11.91 -3.76 -12.08
C SER A 45 11.27 -4.80 -11.18
N LYS A 46 11.87 -5.98 -11.08
CA LYS A 46 11.32 -7.12 -10.32
C LYS A 46 10.98 -6.80 -8.86
N ASP A 47 11.74 -5.90 -8.25
CA ASP A 47 11.56 -5.48 -6.86
C ASP A 47 10.40 -4.49 -6.65
N LEU A 48 9.98 -3.77 -7.69
CA LEU A 48 8.88 -2.80 -7.65
C LEU A 48 7.61 -3.29 -8.33
N GLU A 49 7.71 -4.30 -9.19
CA GLU A 49 6.64 -4.80 -10.03
C GLU A 49 5.36 -5.15 -9.25
N ILE A 50 5.49 -5.87 -8.13
CA ILE A 50 4.37 -6.23 -7.26
C ILE A 50 3.72 -4.97 -6.65
N ALA A 51 4.53 -4.05 -6.12
CA ALA A 51 4.05 -2.83 -5.49
C ALA A 51 3.32 -1.92 -6.49
N ILE A 52 3.81 -1.85 -7.73
CA ILE A 52 3.18 -1.10 -8.82
C ILE A 52 1.81 -1.69 -9.16
N HIS A 53 1.72 -3.01 -9.42
CA HIS A 53 0.45 -3.64 -9.74
C HIS A 53 -0.59 -3.49 -8.62
N LYS A 54 -0.18 -3.67 -7.35
CA LYS A 54 -1.04 -3.41 -6.19
C LYS A 54 -1.49 -1.96 -6.12
N THR A 55 -0.61 -1.01 -6.42
CA THR A 55 -0.95 0.41 -6.39
C THR A 55 -1.90 0.80 -7.52
N ILE A 56 -1.69 0.29 -8.74
CA ILE A 56 -2.61 0.53 -9.86
C ILE A 56 -4.01 0.02 -9.49
N LYS A 57 -4.14 -1.23 -9.06
CA LYS A 57 -5.42 -1.82 -8.65
C LYS A 57 -6.08 -0.98 -7.56
N LYS A 58 -5.34 -0.72 -6.48
CA LYS A 58 -5.85 0.02 -5.33
C LYS A 58 -6.32 1.42 -5.69
N VAL A 59 -5.54 2.17 -6.47
CA VAL A 59 -5.92 3.51 -6.90
C VAL A 59 -7.15 3.43 -7.81
N SER A 60 -7.20 2.48 -8.74
CA SER A 60 -8.36 2.30 -9.63
C SER A 60 -9.65 2.07 -8.84
N GLU A 61 -9.65 1.07 -7.96
CA GLU A 61 -10.83 0.71 -7.14
C GLU A 61 -11.21 1.81 -6.15
N ASP A 62 -10.23 2.43 -5.48
CA ASP A 62 -10.50 3.47 -4.50
C ASP A 62 -11.03 4.76 -5.16
N MET A 63 -10.54 5.10 -6.37
CA MET A 63 -11.04 6.26 -7.12
C MET A 63 -12.49 6.07 -7.56
N GLU A 64 -12.87 4.87 -8.03
CA GLU A 64 -14.27 4.53 -8.37
C GLU A 64 -15.18 4.55 -7.13
N ALA A 65 -14.67 4.10 -5.98
CA ALA A 65 -15.38 4.09 -4.71
C ALA A 65 -15.35 5.43 -3.95
N LEU A 66 -14.84 6.51 -4.55
CA LEU A 66 -14.68 7.85 -3.94
C LEU A 66 -13.80 7.86 -2.67
N LYS A 67 -12.94 6.85 -2.48
CA LYS A 67 -11.98 6.73 -1.37
C LYS A 67 -10.64 7.39 -1.73
N PHE A 68 -10.69 8.66 -2.13
CA PHE A 68 -9.51 9.38 -2.63
C PHE A 68 -8.34 9.42 -1.63
N ASN A 69 -8.65 9.52 -0.34
CA ASN A 69 -7.64 9.57 0.71
C ASN A 69 -6.81 8.28 0.79
N THR A 70 -7.42 7.11 0.62
CA THR A 70 -6.71 5.83 0.63
C THR A 70 -5.98 5.56 -0.69
N ALA A 71 -6.51 6.05 -1.82
CA ALA A 71 -5.79 6.05 -3.10
C ALA A 71 -4.49 6.88 -3.00
N ILE A 72 -4.57 8.10 -2.47
CA ILE A 72 -3.40 8.98 -2.28
C ILE A 72 -2.41 8.35 -1.29
N ALA A 73 -2.89 7.70 -0.22
CA ALA A 73 -2.02 6.98 0.70
C ALA A 73 -1.24 5.85 0.00
N ALA A 74 -1.86 5.12 -0.93
CA ALA A 74 -1.18 4.11 -1.73
C ALA A 74 -0.08 4.72 -2.62
N LEU A 75 -0.37 5.84 -3.29
CA LEU A 75 0.61 6.60 -4.09
C LEU A 75 1.79 7.10 -3.24
N MET A 76 1.53 7.55 -2.00
CA MET A 76 2.57 7.96 -1.06
C MET A 76 3.47 6.79 -0.66
N SER A 77 2.90 5.60 -0.44
CA SER A 77 3.66 4.38 -0.13
C SER A 77 4.55 3.98 -1.31
N LEU A 78 4.01 3.93 -2.52
CA LEU A 78 4.79 3.61 -3.72
C LEU A 78 5.94 4.61 -3.95
N LEU A 79 5.69 5.90 -3.74
CA LEU A 79 6.75 6.91 -3.80
C LEU A 79 7.86 6.67 -2.77
N ASN A 80 7.52 6.20 -1.56
CA ASN A 80 8.53 5.86 -0.55
C ASN A 80 9.40 4.69 -1.03
N GLU A 81 8.80 3.67 -1.64
CA GLU A 81 9.54 2.52 -2.20
C GLU A 81 10.48 2.95 -3.32
N TYR A 82 10.02 3.79 -4.25
CA TYR A 82 10.85 4.36 -5.31
C TYR A 82 12.04 5.14 -4.76
N GLN A 83 11.81 5.97 -3.75
CA GLN A 83 12.90 6.73 -3.11
C GLN A 83 13.86 5.84 -2.31
N SER A 84 13.35 4.77 -1.69
CA SER A 84 14.18 3.81 -0.97
C SER A 84 15.09 3.03 -1.91
N LYS A 85 14.59 2.69 -3.11
CA LYS A 85 15.38 2.04 -4.16
C LYS A 85 16.42 3.00 -4.75
N GLY A 86 16.06 4.27 -4.92
CA GLY A 86 16.96 5.33 -5.39
C GLY A 86 17.05 5.48 -6.90
N SER A 87 16.49 4.56 -7.68
CA SER A 87 16.33 4.69 -9.13
C SER A 87 15.10 3.94 -9.62
N ILE A 88 14.45 4.47 -10.65
CA ILE A 88 13.28 3.86 -11.29
C ILE A 88 13.42 3.89 -12.81
N THR A 89 12.70 3.03 -13.51
CA THR A 89 12.65 3.03 -14.96
C THR A 89 11.68 4.10 -15.48
N SER A 90 11.86 4.50 -16.73
CA SER A 90 10.93 5.39 -17.42
C SER A 90 9.51 4.82 -17.47
N GLY A 91 9.36 3.51 -17.66
CA GLY A 91 8.07 2.82 -17.59
C GLY A 91 7.39 2.95 -16.23
N GLU A 92 8.15 2.74 -15.14
CA GLU A 92 7.64 2.90 -13.77
C GLU A 92 7.16 4.34 -13.50
N PHE A 93 7.94 5.34 -13.94
CA PHE A 93 7.57 6.74 -13.75
C PHE A 93 6.34 7.14 -14.57
N LYS A 94 6.24 6.70 -15.84
CA LYS A 94 5.03 6.90 -16.68
C LYS A 94 3.78 6.43 -15.95
N ILE A 95 3.79 5.19 -15.45
CA ILE A 95 2.65 4.61 -14.73
C ILE A 95 2.29 5.45 -13.52
N PHE A 96 3.28 5.84 -12.71
CA PHE A 96 3.06 6.66 -11.53
C PHE A 96 2.40 8.00 -11.86
N LEU A 97 2.85 8.68 -12.93
CA LEU A 97 2.25 9.94 -13.37
C LEU A 97 0.81 9.74 -13.87
N MET A 98 0.54 8.66 -14.61
CA MET A 98 -0.81 8.35 -15.12
C MET A 98 -1.81 8.14 -13.98
N ILE A 99 -1.47 7.34 -12.97
CA ILE A 99 -2.37 7.07 -11.84
C ILE A 99 -2.52 8.26 -10.88
N LEU A 100 -1.56 9.20 -10.88
CA LEU A 100 -1.65 10.45 -10.11
C LEU A 100 -2.42 11.56 -10.84
N ASN A 101 -2.48 11.52 -12.17
CA ASN A 101 -3.03 12.60 -13.01
C ASN A 101 -4.45 13.04 -12.63
N PRO A 102 -5.41 12.15 -12.32
CA PRO A 102 -6.75 12.57 -11.89
C PRO A 102 -6.76 13.51 -10.66
N ILE A 103 -5.74 13.37 -9.81
CA ILE A 103 -5.62 14.07 -8.53
C ILE A 103 -4.80 15.36 -8.67
N ALA A 104 -3.71 15.30 -9.43
CA ALA A 104 -2.75 16.39 -9.60
C ALA A 104 -2.32 16.58 -11.08
N PRO A 105 -3.25 16.91 -11.99
CA PRO A 105 -3.01 16.82 -13.43
C PRO A 105 -1.89 17.74 -13.93
N HIS A 106 -1.86 18.99 -13.48
CA HIS A 106 -0.89 19.97 -13.99
C HIS A 106 0.57 19.57 -13.75
N ILE A 107 0.91 19.08 -12.55
CA ILE A 107 2.28 18.65 -12.26
C ILE A 107 2.63 17.36 -13.00
N THR A 108 1.66 16.46 -13.17
CA THR A 108 1.89 15.22 -13.93
C THR A 108 2.11 15.49 -15.40
N GLU A 109 1.33 16.40 -16.02
CA GLU A 109 1.51 16.79 -17.43
C GLU A 109 2.85 17.49 -17.66
N GLU A 110 3.24 18.40 -16.75
CA GLU A 110 4.54 19.07 -16.82
C GLU A 110 5.70 18.06 -16.76
N LEU A 111 5.64 17.11 -15.80
CA LEU A 111 6.64 16.05 -15.68
C LEU A 111 6.64 15.12 -16.90
N TRP A 112 5.47 14.82 -17.47
CA TRP A 112 5.34 13.97 -18.66
C TRP A 112 5.96 14.62 -19.89
N SER A 113 5.74 15.92 -20.07
CA SER A 113 6.37 16.72 -21.12
C SER A 113 7.87 16.84 -20.91
N ASP A 114 8.33 17.13 -19.68
CA ASP A 114 9.75 17.21 -19.32
C ASP A 114 10.51 15.90 -19.65
N MET A 115 9.85 14.76 -19.46
CA MET A 115 10.41 13.44 -19.74
C MET A 115 10.23 12.99 -21.20
N ASN A 116 9.60 13.81 -22.04
CA ASN A 116 9.35 13.57 -23.46
C ASN A 116 8.62 12.24 -23.72
N TYR A 117 7.54 11.98 -22.97
CA TYR A 117 6.76 10.74 -23.06
C TYR A 117 5.72 10.72 -24.18
N GLY A 118 5.57 11.80 -24.94
CA GLY A 118 4.72 11.85 -26.15
C GLY A 118 3.45 12.67 -25.94
N GLU A 119 2.33 12.15 -26.43
CA GLU A 119 0.98 12.73 -26.33
C GLU A 119 0.57 13.00 -24.86
N MET A 120 -0.48 13.80 -24.64
CA MET A 120 -0.89 14.20 -23.28
C MET A 120 -1.25 12.99 -22.42
N ILE A 121 -1.07 13.08 -21.09
CA ILE A 121 -1.46 11.97 -20.19
C ILE A 121 -2.95 11.65 -20.36
N THR A 122 -3.80 12.67 -20.55
CA THR A 122 -5.25 12.48 -20.72
C THR A 122 -5.64 11.72 -21.98
N GLU A 123 -4.74 11.57 -22.95
CA GLU A 123 -4.94 10.79 -24.18
C GLU A 123 -4.46 9.35 -24.02
N GLN A 124 -3.75 9.05 -22.92
CA GLN A 124 -3.25 7.71 -22.63
C GLN A 124 -4.36 6.80 -22.08
N THR A 125 -4.23 5.50 -22.33
CA THR A 125 -5.10 4.49 -21.74
C THR A 125 -4.73 4.25 -20.28
N TRP A 126 -5.73 4.16 -19.39
CA TRP A 126 -5.50 3.86 -17.98
C TRP A 126 -4.70 2.56 -17.81
N PRO A 127 -3.67 2.53 -16.93
CA PRO A 127 -2.79 1.38 -16.83
C PRO A 127 -3.52 0.16 -16.25
N GLN A 128 -3.18 -1.02 -16.79
CA GLN A 128 -3.72 -2.29 -16.34
C GLN A 128 -2.80 -2.94 -15.30
N TRP A 129 -3.37 -3.80 -14.46
CA TRP A 129 -2.62 -4.59 -13.49
C TRP A 129 -2.76 -6.09 -13.74
N ASP A 130 -1.78 -6.85 -13.26
CA ASP A 130 -1.81 -8.32 -13.24
C ASP A 130 -2.39 -8.77 -11.89
N GLU A 131 -3.55 -9.40 -11.93
CA GLU A 131 -4.29 -9.84 -10.75
C GLU A 131 -3.48 -10.81 -9.88
N GLU A 132 -2.66 -11.67 -10.47
CA GLU A 132 -1.82 -12.61 -9.71
C GLU A 132 -0.75 -11.88 -8.89
N LYS A 133 -0.20 -10.78 -9.42
CA LYS A 133 0.78 -9.94 -8.73
C LYS A 133 0.15 -9.02 -7.67
N THR A 134 -1.18 -8.99 -7.58
CA THR A 134 -1.87 -8.26 -6.50
C THR A 134 -2.14 -9.12 -5.27
N LYS A 135 -2.01 -10.44 -5.38
CA LYS A 135 -2.16 -11.35 -4.25
C LYS A 135 -0.91 -11.26 -3.38
N ASP A 136 -1.11 -11.11 -2.07
CA ASP A 136 -0.04 -11.31 -1.12
C ASP A 136 0.26 -12.82 -1.08
N GLU A 137 1.53 -13.23 -1.19
CA GLU A 137 1.93 -14.62 -0.97
C GLU A 137 1.99 -14.94 0.52
N GLU A 138 2.39 -13.94 1.32
CA GLU A 138 2.45 -14.00 2.77
C GLU A 138 1.79 -12.76 3.37
N ILE A 139 1.10 -12.97 4.50
CA ILE A 139 0.35 -11.96 5.23
C ILE A 139 0.76 -11.95 6.70
N GLU A 140 0.83 -10.76 7.28
CA GLU A 140 1.05 -10.59 8.72
C GLU A 140 -0.30 -10.69 9.45
N ILE A 141 -0.45 -11.68 10.33
CA ILE A 141 -1.61 -11.79 11.22
C ILE A 141 -1.21 -11.48 12.67
N VAL A 142 -2.16 -10.92 13.41
CA VAL A 142 -1.94 -10.55 14.81
C VAL A 142 -2.29 -11.71 15.73
N ILE A 143 -1.38 -12.01 16.66
CA ILE A 143 -1.58 -13.01 17.70
C ILE A 143 -2.11 -12.33 18.96
N GLN A 144 -3.19 -12.89 19.51
CA GLN A 144 -3.80 -12.43 20.76
C GLN A 144 -3.95 -13.54 21.79
N ILE A 145 -3.83 -13.16 23.07
CA ILE A 145 -4.18 -14.01 24.22
C ILE A 145 -5.14 -13.23 25.10
N ASN A 146 -6.33 -13.78 25.34
CA ASN A 146 -7.43 -13.10 26.05
C ASN A 146 -7.71 -11.70 25.48
N GLY A 147 -7.67 -11.57 24.15
CA GLY A 147 -7.92 -10.31 23.43
C GLY A 147 -6.80 -9.28 23.48
N LYS A 148 -5.67 -9.56 24.16
CA LYS A 148 -4.49 -8.68 24.17
C LYS A 148 -3.48 -9.12 23.12
N ILE A 149 -3.02 -8.18 22.28
CA ILE A 149 -1.97 -8.41 21.28
C ILE A 149 -0.67 -8.82 21.98
N LYS A 150 -0.06 -9.91 21.50
CA LYS A 150 1.19 -10.45 22.06
C LYS A 150 2.32 -10.46 21.06
N ASP A 151 2.02 -10.86 19.83
CA ASP A 151 3.00 -10.85 18.76
C ASP A 151 2.29 -10.73 17.40
N LYS A 152 3.08 -10.71 16.35
CA LYS A 152 2.60 -10.82 14.97
C LYS A 152 3.41 -11.90 14.26
N ILE A 153 2.75 -12.68 13.41
CA ILE A 153 3.40 -13.70 12.60
C ILE A 153 3.03 -13.52 11.14
N ILE A 154 4.02 -13.75 10.28
CA ILE A 154 3.83 -13.83 8.85
C ILE A 154 3.38 -15.25 8.52
N ILE A 155 2.34 -15.44 7.73
CA ILE A 155 1.85 -16.75 7.27
C ILE A 155 1.56 -16.69 5.78
N PRO A 156 1.67 -17.82 5.04
CA PRO A 156 1.18 -17.85 3.66
C PRO A 156 -0.30 -17.48 3.58
N THR A 157 -0.68 -16.74 2.55
CA THR A 157 -2.09 -16.38 2.30
C THR A 157 -2.94 -17.63 2.11
N GLY A 158 -4.17 -17.63 2.64
CA GLY A 158 -5.02 -18.82 2.64
C GLY A 158 -4.61 -19.93 3.62
N SER A 159 -3.67 -19.67 4.54
CA SER A 159 -3.30 -20.65 5.58
C SER A 159 -4.49 -21.07 6.44
N SER A 160 -4.57 -22.38 6.71
CA SER A 160 -5.60 -22.96 7.58
C SER A 160 -5.35 -22.63 9.06
N GLN A 161 -6.38 -22.78 9.89
CA GLN A 161 -6.26 -22.58 11.33
C GLN A 161 -5.19 -23.50 11.95
N GLU A 162 -5.08 -24.73 11.47
CA GLU A 162 -4.11 -25.73 11.96
C GLU A 162 -2.68 -25.27 11.69
N PHE A 163 -2.39 -24.78 10.48
CA PHE A 163 -1.07 -24.25 10.15
C PHE A 163 -0.69 -23.06 11.04
N VAL A 164 -1.64 -22.13 11.24
CA VAL A 164 -1.45 -20.95 12.10
C VAL A 164 -1.19 -21.38 13.55
N ARG A 165 -1.95 -22.36 14.05
CA ARG A 165 -1.79 -22.92 15.40
C ARG A 165 -0.42 -23.54 15.60
N GLU A 166 0.06 -24.33 14.64
CA GLU A 166 1.40 -24.92 14.71
C GLU A 166 2.49 -23.85 14.74
N LYS A 167 2.38 -22.81 13.90
CA LYS A 167 3.35 -21.71 13.88
C LYS A 167 3.33 -20.92 15.18
N PHE A 168 2.15 -20.67 15.73
CA PHE A 168 1.94 -20.02 17.02
C PHE A 168 2.54 -20.84 18.18
N LEU A 169 2.36 -22.17 18.20
CA LEU A 169 2.90 -23.05 19.26
C LEU A 169 4.42 -23.25 19.17
N LYS A 170 5.03 -22.94 18.02
CA LYS A 170 6.50 -22.93 17.86
C LYS A 170 7.15 -21.65 18.39
N ASP A 171 6.38 -20.60 18.65
CA ASP A 171 6.90 -19.36 19.21
C ASP A 171 7.15 -19.53 20.71
N GLN A 172 8.41 -19.40 21.11
CA GLN A 172 8.84 -19.56 22.50
C GLN A 172 8.16 -18.54 23.44
N LYS A 173 8.01 -17.29 23.02
CA LYS A 173 7.37 -16.25 23.87
C LYS A 173 5.92 -16.60 24.16
N ILE A 174 5.22 -17.11 23.15
CA ILE A 174 3.83 -17.50 23.25
C ILE A 174 3.69 -18.76 24.10
N THR A 175 4.56 -19.74 23.91
CA THR A 175 4.57 -20.98 24.70
C THR A 175 4.79 -20.69 26.19
N GLU A 176 5.70 -19.77 26.52
CA GLU A 176 5.89 -19.30 27.91
C GLU A 176 4.63 -18.64 28.47
N LEU A 177 3.96 -17.79 27.69
CA LEU A 177 2.72 -17.12 28.10
C LEU A 177 1.54 -18.07 28.34
N LEU A 178 1.60 -19.26 27.74
CA LEU A 178 0.63 -20.35 27.89
C LEU A 178 1.00 -21.36 28.99
N SER A 179 2.22 -21.31 29.52
CA SER A 179 2.68 -22.25 30.54
C SER A 179 1.77 -22.21 31.77
N GLY A 180 1.26 -23.38 32.16
CA GLY A 180 0.35 -23.54 33.29
C GLY A 180 -1.10 -23.08 33.07
N LYS A 181 -1.48 -22.70 31.84
CA LYS A 181 -2.86 -22.27 31.50
C LYS A 181 -3.55 -23.28 30.59
N GLN A 182 -4.86 -23.41 30.72
CA GLN A 182 -5.67 -24.23 29.82
C GLN A 182 -6.27 -23.38 28.70
N ILE A 183 -6.18 -23.87 27.47
CA ILE A 183 -6.83 -23.28 26.30
C ILE A 183 -8.33 -23.61 26.38
N VAL A 184 -9.16 -22.58 26.51
CA VAL A 184 -10.63 -22.70 26.58
C VAL A 184 -11.25 -22.57 25.19
N LYS A 185 -10.69 -21.69 24.35
CA LYS A 185 -11.21 -21.43 23.00
C LYS A 185 -10.12 -20.87 22.08
N GLU A 186 -10.14 -21.30 20.84
CA GLU A 186 -9.32 -20.75 19.76
C GLU A 186 -10.24 -20.02 18.78
N ILE A 187 -9.87 -18.82 18.37
CA ILE A 187 -10.62 -17.99 17.42
C ILE A 187 -9.67 -17.57 16.31
N TYR A 188 -9.89 -18.12 15.12
CA TYR A 188 -9.20 -17.69 13.91
C TYR A 188 -10.14 -16.86 13.05
N VAL A 189 -9.73 -15.62 12.77
CA VAL A 189 -10.32 -14.80 11.72
C VAL A 189 -9.32 -14.83 10.57
N PRO A 190 -9.63 -15.51 9.45
CA PRO A 190 -8.72 -15.66 8.33
C PRO A 190 -8.07 -14.34 7.94
N GLU A 191 -6.76 -14.41 7.73
CA GLU A 191 -5.93 -13.31 7.24
C GLU A 191 -5.87 -12.05 8.13
N ARG A 192 -6.39 -12.14 9.36
CA ARG A 192 -6.43 -11.00 10.29
C ARG A 192 -5.86 -11.32 11.66
N ILE A 193 -6.49 -12.25 12.37
CA ILE A 193 -6.25 -12.45 13.81
C ILE A 193 -6.32 -13.92 14.17
N TYR A 194 -5.41 -14.35 15.04
CA TYR A 194 -5.51 -15.59 15.79
C TYR A 194 -5.52 -15.29 17.29
N ASN A 195 -6.65 -15.53 17.97
CA ASN A 195 -6.84 -15.25 19.39
C ASN A 195 -7.08 -16.54 20.17
N ILE A 196 -6.31 -16.75 21.23
CA ILE A 196 -6.51 -17.84 22.18
C ILE A 196 -7.07 -17.29 23.49
N VAL A 197 -8.17 -17.89 23.93
CA VAL A 197 -8.74 -17.66 25.27
C VAL A 197 -8.20 -18.72 26.22
N VAL A 198 -7.54 -18.28 27.28
CA VAL A 198 -6.91 -19.13 28.29
C VAL A 198 -7.45 -18.88 29.69
N ARG A 199 -7.46 -19.94 30.50
CA ARG A 199 -7.86 -19.93 31.92
C ARG A 199 -6.76 -20.47 32.81
#